data_AF-A0A937N5G4-F1
#
_entry.id   AF-A0A937N5G4-F1
#
_cell.length_a   1.000
_cell.length_b   1.000
_cell.length_c   1.000
_cell.angle_alpha   90.00
_cell.angle_beta   90.00
_cell.angle_gamma   90.00
#
_symmetry.space_group_name_H-M   'P 1'
#
loop_
_entity.id
_entity.type
_entity.pdbx_description
1 polymer ?
#
loop_
_entity_poly.entity_id
_entity_poly.type
_entity_poly.pdbx_seq_one_letter_code
_entity_poly.pdbx_strand_id
1 'polypeptide(L)'
;AAAGWLDEIRKEFPDLVSREFNYRGQKVSVHYTSDRNVSAFAVTFDDYLVYSNSHRAIRRVVDVAVGLSPGLKDALDYRYVTTILPPPEAANAGYFFASEAFLKRLVGPEAKISEKRRLQCFNNLVMLNNASLFYRLENGRSPDSLSDLIEGRFVDRDKIVCPHGGGYAFDAEHDMCTCSLHNRLRYLTPNSELSVLQISEQEAAEYERYKQRYDAFWKTVFDPLAIRITVDSRMKFETCVLPFANGSIYRDLQGMVDQIPQPIGTERIAPSAVTSLVMVPGRENIAGFLGGIPGLAEVLQANPTLTDMEWLGDRFGLHFCDGETILQIDPTQLGSADLPMIGDVPFPIQAAFSAMLMAANVPVYVTVDIESPEHAARLLDQLSQQIFLTKKDLMGALQLSLDAYRLPDYKGHAIYAFSGQMYVLKTRLHVALVGDQLVAATKPEILREVIDVSTVEETRPPTEAHMLLRLNRRAIKRLYDDLQLYWTEKSRIACHRNIISIYNLCKLYDIPVDQVSQLSEAKYGVRYYCPDNGVYSFDAERDQVACSVHGNRQQSRQNAADGQTSSFARFMGSLDEIVASLRFREDAAIATIEIVRTVEPTE
;
A
#
# COMPACT_ATOMS: atom_id res chain seq x y z
N ALA A 1 -1.48 -17.00 35.00
CA ALA A 1 -1.95 -16.30 33.78
C ALA A 1 -2.79 -17.22 32.89
N ALA A 2 -2.25 -18.33 32.34
CA ALA A 2 -2.99 -19.19 31.41
C ALA A 2 -4.26 -19.87 31.98
N ALA A 3 -4.26 -20.29 33.25
CA ALA A 3 -5.44 -20.91 33.87
C ALA A 3 -6.62 -19.93 34.03
N GLY A 4 -6.36 -18.68 34.44
CA GLY A 4 -7.40 -17.65 34.57
C GLY A 4 -8.01 -17.26 33.23
N TRP A 5 -7.20 -17.18 32.18
CA TRP A 5 -7.68 -16.93 30.81
C TRP A 5 -8.60 -18.06 30.31
N LEU A 6 -8.24 -19.34 30.54
CA LEU A 6 -9.11 -20.45 30.13
C LEU A 6 -10.45 -20.46 30.88
N ASP A 7 -10.47 -20.05 32.14
CA ASP A 7 -11.71 -19.95 32.92
C ASP A 7 -12.60 -18.80 32.43
N GLU A 8 -12.02 -17.69 31.96
CA GLU A 8 -12.75 -16.61 31.29
C GLU A 8 -13.33 -17.07 29.95
N ILE A 9 -12.53 -17.74 29.11
CA ILE A 9 -12.98 -18.26 27.82
C ILE A 9 -14.08 -19.31 27.99
N ARG A 10 -14.04 -20.17 29.03
CA ARG A 10 -15.12 -21.13 29.31
C ARG A 10 -16.44 -20.47 29.72
N LYS A 11 -16.37 -19.29 30.37
CA LYS A 11 -17.58 -18.52 30.69
C LYS A 11 -18.19 -17.91 29.43
N GLU A 12 -17.36 -17.48 28.50
CA GLU A 12 -17.79 -16.91 27.21
C GLU A 12 -18.26 -17.99 26.22
N PHE A 13 -17.61 -19.16 26.22
CA PHE A 13 -17.88 -20.30 25.32
C PHE A 13 -18.15 -21.58 26.14
N PRO A 14 -19.40 -21.82 26.58
CA PRO A 14 -19.76 -22.99 27.37
C PRO A 14 -19.55 -24.33 26.63
N ASP A 15 -19.56 -24.32 25.30
CA ASP A 15 -19.32 -25.48 24.42
C ASP A 15 -17.83 -25.75 24.15
N LEU A 16 -16.92 -24.97 24.78
CA LEU A 16 -15.48 -25.10 24.57
C LEU A 16 -14.97 -26.51 24.93
N VAL A 17 -14.51 -27.22 23.92
CA VAL A 17 -13.84 -28.51 24.10
C VAL A 17 -12.37 -28.26 24.40
N SER A 18 -11.92 -28.73 25.56
CA SER A 18 -10.51 -28.72 25.96
C SER A 18 -9.98 -30.14 26.04
N ARG A 19 -8.91 -30.45 25.30
CA ARG A 19 -8.27 -31.77 25.33
C ARG A 19 -6.78 -31.69 25.05
N GLU A 20 -6.06 -32.73 25.44
CA GLU A 20 -4.67 -32.96 25.02
C GLU A 20 -4.62 -34.18 24.10
N PHE A 21 -3.76 -34.14 23.09
CA PHE A 21 -3.42 -35.32 22.32
C PHE A 21 -1.91 -35.43 22.11
N ASN A 22 -1.41 -36.66 22.04
CA ASN A 22 -0.02 -36.91 21.70
C ASN A 22 0.14 -36.94 20.17
N TYR A 23 1.12 -36.20 19.65
CA TYR A 23 1.52 -36.26 18.25
C TYR A 23 3.04 -36.41 18.18
N ARG A 24 3.49 -37.57 17.70
CA ARG A 24 4.92 -37.92 17.58
C ARG A 24 5.72 -37.70 18.86
N GLY A 25 5.15 -38.05 20.01
CA GLY A 25 5.78 -37.89 21.33
C GLY A 25 5.53 -36.54 21.98
N GLN A 26 5.01 -35.54 21.26
CA GLN A 26 4.74 -34.20 21.79
C GLN A 26 3.29 -34.08 22.27
N LYS A 27 3.09 -33.48 23.45
CA LYS A 27 1.76 -33.18 23.97
C LYS A 27 1.26 -31.88 23.36
N VAL A 28 0.16 -31.96 22.61
CA VAL A 28 -0.51 -30.79 22.01
C VAL A 28 -1.78 -30.52 22.80
N SER A 29 -1.87 -29.35 23.43
CA SER A 29 -3.12 -28.87 24.03
C SER A 29 -4.01 -28.24 22.97
N VAL A 30 -5.32 -28.50 23.08
CA VAL A 30 -6.31 -28.03 22.12
C VAL A 30 -7.50 -27.46 22.85
N HIS A 31 -7.91 -26.27 22.42
CA HIS A 31 -9.13 -25.61 22.85
C HIS A 31 -9.90 -25.20 21.59
N TYR A 32 -11.11 -25.70 21.40
CA TYR A 32 -11.91 -25.38 20.23
C TYR A 32 -13.41 -25.45 20.49
N THR A 33 -14.17 -24.63 19.76
CA THR A 33 -15.63 -24.74 19.64
C THR A 33 -15.97 -25.40 18.30
N SER A 34 -17.14 -26.03 18.21
CA SER A 34 -17.56 -26.72 16.98
C SER A 34 -17.68 -25.78 15.78
N ASP A 35 -17.97 -24.51 16.06
CA ASP A 35 -18.11 -23.43 15.12
C ASP A 35 -16.83 -22.66 14.77
N ARG A 36 -15.70 -23.04 15.39
CA ARG A 36 -14.40 -22.38 15.27
C ARG A 36 -14.35 -20.92 15.71
N ASN A 37 -15.30 -20.41 16.50
CA ASN A 37 -15.10 -19.14 17.22
C ASN A 37 -13.83 -19.21 18.07
N VAL A 38 -13.59 -20.38 18.68
CA VAL A 38 -12.31 -20.74 19.28
C VAL A 38 -11.68 -21.87 18.47
N SER A 39 -10.43 -21.69 18.05
CA SER A 39 -9.61 -22.75 17.46
C SER A 39 -8.15 -22.48 17.82
N ALA A 40 -7.67 -23.15 18.87
CA ALA A 40 -6.34 -22.95 19.42
C ALA A 40 -5.66 -24.29 19.69
N PHE A 41 -4.45 -24.42 19.17
CA PHE A 41 -3.56 -25.55 19.35
C PHE A 41 -2.25 -25.00 19.92
N ALA A 42 -1.76 -25.59 21.00
CA ALA A 42 -0.47 -25.20 21.56
C ALA A 42 0.40 -26.41 21.85
N VAL A 43 1.71 -26.25 21.66
CA VAL A 43 2.72 -27.24 21.98
C VAL A 43 3.96 -26.54 22.53
N THR A 44 4.57 -27.14 23.53
CA THR A 44 5.81 -26.65 24.14
C THR A 44 6.98 -27.45 23.61
N PHE A 45 8.02 -26.74 23.17
CA PHE A 45 9.30 -27.31 22.73
C PHE A 45 10.42 -26.61 23.48
N ASP A 46 11.13 -27.31 24.35
CA ASP A 46 12.20 -26.74 25.18
C ASP A 46 11.75 -25.41 25.82
N ASP A 47 12.36 -24.28 25.43
CA ASP A 47 12.07 -22.93 25.95
C ASP A 47 11.01 -22.17 25.12
N TYR A 48 10.40 -22.80 24.13
CA TYR A 48 9.44 -22.18 23.20
C TYR A 48 8.01 -22.71 23.39
N LEU A 49 7.05 -21.80 23.33
CA LEU A 49 5.63 -22.13 23.27
C LEU A 49 5.06 -21.72 21.91
N VAL A 50 4.61 -22.70 21.14
CA VAL A 50 4.06 -22.49 19.80
C VAL A 50 2.55 -22.55 19.86
N TYR A 51 1.90 -21.51 19.34
CA TYR A 51 0.45 -21.44 19.16
C TYR A 51 0.07 -21.48 17.69
N SER A 52 -1.06 -22.11 17.38
CA SER A 52 -1.62 -22.18 16.04
C SER A 52 -3.14 -22.24 16.11
N ASN A 53 -3.83 -21.66 15.14
CA ASN A 53 -5.27 -21.87 14.95
C ASN A 53 -5.59 -23.02 13.97
N SER A 54 -4.55 -23.73 13.54
CA SER A 54 -4.65 -24.84 12.60
C SER A 54 -3.96 -26.10 13.12
N HIS A 55 -4.72 -27.19 13.15
CA HIS A 55 -4.24 -28.50 13.54
C HIS A 55 -3.18 -29.05 12.55
N ARG A 56 -3.22 -28.67 11.27
CA ARG A 56 -2.19 -29.08 10.31
C ARG A 56 -0.92 -28.25 10.45
N ALA A 57 -1.03 -26.96 10.74
CA ALA A 57 0.14 -26.11 10.95
C ALA A 57 0.93 -26.55 12.21
N ILE A 58 0.26 -26.80 13.34
CA ILE A 58 0.94 -27.23 14.57
C ILE A 58 1.64 -28.59 14.38
N ARG A 59 1.01 -29.52 13.64
CA ARG A 59 1.62 -30.82 13.32
C ARG A 59 2.86 -30.68 12.43
N ARG A 60 2.86 -29.76 11.46
CA ARG A 60 4.06 -29.48 10.65
C ARG A 60 5.20 -28.92 11.49
N VAL A 61 4.91 -28.05 12.46
CA VAL A 61 5.94 -27.56 13.40
C VAL A 61 6.50 -28.73 14.21
N VAL A 62 5.65 -29.62 14.71
CA VAL A 62 6.10 -30.85 15.40
C VAL A 62 6.96 -31.71 14.49
N ASP A 63 6.54 -31.96 13.25
CA ASP A 63 7.28 -32.78 12.28
C ASP A 63 8.68 -32.22 12.00
N VAL A 64 8.83 -30.89 11.93
CA VAL A 64 10.13 -30.22 11.80
C VAL A 64 10.95 -30.37 13.07
N ALA A 65 10.34 -30.14 14.25
CA ALA A 65 11.03 -30.22 15.54
C ALA A 65 11.62 -31.61 15.82
N VAL A 66 10.95 -32.68 15.37
CA VAL A 66 11.42 -34.07 15.50
C VAL A 66 12.26 -34.56 14.31
N GLY A 67 12.61 -33.68 13.37
CA GLY A 67 13.49 -33.99 12.23
C GLY A 67 12.86 -34.80 11.09
N LEU A 68 11.52 -34.87 11.03
CA LEU A 68 10.78 -35.59 10.00
C LEU A 68 10.38 -34.70 8.81
N SER A 69 10.64 -33.41 8.90
CA SER A 69 10.52 -32.44 7.82
C SER A 69 11.69 -31.47 7.88
N PRO A 70 12.17 -30.97 6.73
CA PRO A 70 13.29 -30.03 6.69
C PRO A 70 12.92 -28.73 7.41
N GLY A 71 13.87 -28.20 8.18
CA GLY A 71 13.72 -26.92 8.86
C GLY A 71 13.99 -25.74 7.94
N LEU A 72 13.39 -24.58 8.26
CA LEU A 72 13.64 -23.34 7.53
C LEU A 72 15.12 -22.90 7.60
N LYS A 73 15.79 -23.18 8.72
CA LYS A 73 17.21 -22.87 8.94
C LYS A 73 18.15 -23.56 7.93
N ASP A 74 17.72 -24.69 7.38
CA ASP A 74 18.53 -25.50 6.46
C ASP A 74 18.29 -25.10 5.00
N ALA A 75 17.29 -24.25 4.73
CA ALA A 75 16.97 -23.77 3.39
C ALA A 75 18.09 -22.83 2.87
N LEU A 76 18.54 -23.07 1.63
CA LEU A 76 19.67 -22.34 1.04
C LEU A 76 19.40 -20.84 0.89
N ASP A 77 18.19 -20.50 0.47
CA ASP A 77 17.69 -19.13 0.37
C ASP A 77 17.66 -18.44 1.73
N TYR A 78 17.21 -19.12 2.79
CA TYR A 78 17.26 -18.57 4.15
C TYR A 78 18.70 -18.30 4.59
N ARG A 79 19.59 -19.29 4.44
CA ARG A 79 21.00 -19.16 4.81
C ARG A 79 21.69 -18.03 4.06
N TYR A 80 21.33 -17.81 2.80
CA TYR A 80 21.92 -16.76 1.98
C TYR A 80 21.35 -15.38 2.30
N VAL A 81 20.02 -15.23 2.37
CA VAL A 81 19.36 -13.95 2.76
C VAL A 81 19.86 -13.46 4.11
N THR A 82 20.07 -14.37 5.06
CA THR A 82 20.60 -14.01 6.39
C THR A 82 22.04 -13.50 6.38
N THR A 83 22.81 -13.71 5.31
CA THR A 83 24.12 -13.04 5.11
C THR A 83 23.99 -11.59 4.65
N ILE A 84 22.87 -11.24 3.99
CA ILE A 84 22.61 -9.90 3.45
C ILE A 84 21.81 -9.07 4.46
N LEU A 85 20.73 -9.64 4.99
CA LEU A 85 19.84 -9.04 5.98
C LEU A 85 19.67 -10.01 7.16
N PRO A 86 20.61 -10.03 8.12
CA PRO A 86 20.56 -10.93 9.27
C PRO A 86 19.36 -10.59 10.19
N PRO A 87 18.80 -11.59 10.88
CA PRO A 87 17.78 -11.38 11.91
C PRO A 87 18.29 -10.40 12.98
N PRO A 88 17.41 -9.55 13.53
CA PRO A 88 17.79 -8.60 14.56
C PRO A 88 18.06 -9.32 15.89
N GLU A 89 19.04 -8.82 16.64
CA GLU A 89 19.27 -9.25 18.03
C GLU A 89 18.40 -8.47 19.03
N ALA A 90 17.87 -7.31 18.63
CA ALA A 90 17.13 -6.42 19.50
C ALA A 90 15.75 -7.00 19.88
N ALA A 91 15.40 -6.89 21.16
CA ALA A 91 14.13 -7.41 21.69
C ALA A 91 12.88 -6.71 21.12
N ASN A 92 13.03 -5.48 20.65
CA ASN A 92 11.98 -4.66 20.03
C ASN A 92 11.97 -4.78 18.48
N ALA A 93 12.39 -5.93 17.96
CA ALA A 93 12.48 -6.17 16.53
C ALA A 93 11.80 -7.48 16.10
N GLY A 94 11.32 -7.51 14.87
CA GLY A 94 10.71 -8.66 14.22
C GLY A 94 11.47 -9.07 12.97
N TYR A 95 11.40 -10.35 12.62
CA TYR A 95 11.95 -10.88 11.38
C TYR A 95 10.94 -11.77 10.69
N PHE A 96 10.62 -11.43 9.46
CA PHE A 96 9.79 -12.23 8.58
C PHE A 96 10.62 -12.75 7.43
N PHE A 97 10.43 -14.02 7.06
CA PHE A 97 11.05 -14.60 5.88
C PHE A 97 10.04 -15.45 5.11
N ALA A 98 9.92 -15.20 3.81
CA ALA A 98 9.19 -16.05 2.89
C ALA A 98 10.17 -16.77 1.97
N SER A 99 10.30 -18.09 2.14
CA SER A 99 11.18 -18.91 1.31
C SER A 99 10.65 -19.09 -0.10
N GLU A 100 11.54 -19.43 -1.04
CA GLU A 100 11.20 -19.79 -2.41
C GLU A 100 10.14 -20.92 -2.43
N ALA A 101 10.33 -21.93 -1.58
CA ALA A 101 9.40 -23.05 -1.46
C ALA A 101 8.01 -22.62 -0.99
N PHE A 102 7.94 -21.69 -0.04
CA PHE A 102 6.68 -21.12 0.42
C PHE A 102 5.98 -20.33 -0.69
N LEU A 103 6.71 -19.46 -1.38
CA LEU A 103 6.16 -18.62 -2.45
C LEU A 103 5.70 -19.48 -3.65
N LYS A 104 6.49 -20.46 -4.09
CA LYS A 104 6.08 -21.43 -5.13
C LYS A 104 4.83 -22.20 -4.74
N ARG A 105 4.70 -22.58 -3.46
CA ARG A 105 3.50 -23.26 -2.99
C ARG A 105 2.27 -22.35 -3.02
N LEU A 106 2.41 -21.05 -2.68
CA LEU A 106 1.30 -20.10 -2.65
C LEU A 106 0.66 -19.90 -4.03
N VAL A 107 1.44 -20.00 -5.10
CA VAL A 107 0.96 -19.85 -6.48
C VAL A 107 0.76 -21.16 -7.22
N GLY A 108 1.14 -22.27 -6.59
CA GLY A 108 0.98 -23.60 -7.15
C GLY A 108 -0.50 -23.98 -7.33
N PRO A 109 -0.78 -25.02 -8.14
CA PRO A 109 -2.13 -25.39 -8.52
C PRO A 109 -3.00 -25.77 -7.31
N GLU A 110 -2.45 -26.53 -6.36
CA GLU A 110 -3.18 -26.94 -5.15
C GLU A 110 -3.68 -25.72 -4.34
N ALA A 111 -2.80 -24.73 -4.11
CA ALA A 111 -3.15 -23.55 -3.33
C ALA A 111 -4.14 -22.65 -4.07
N LYS A 112 -3.92 -22.39 -5.38
CA LYS A 112 -4.80 -21.53 -6.17
C LYS A 112 -6.17 -22.13 -6.43
N ILE A 113 -6.24 -23.44 -6.67
CA ILE A 113 -7.52 -24.14 -6.82
C ILE A 113 -8.24 -24.16 -5.47
N SER A 114 -7.56 -24.50 -4.36
CA SER A 114 -8.18 -24.43 -3.01
C SER A 114 -8.70 -23.04 -2.69
N GLU A 115 -7.93 -21.99 -2.98
CA GLU A 115 -8.31 -20.59 -2.78
C GLU A 115 -9.56 -20.23 -3.60
N LYS A 116 -9.59 -20.58 -4.89
CA LYS A 116 -10.78 -20.39 -5.74
C LYS A 116 -11.99 -21.10 -5.15
N ARG A 117 -11.87 -22.38 -4.79
CA ARG A 117 -12.97 -23.18 -4.22
C ARG A 117 -13.47 -22.59 -2.90
N ARG A 118 -12.56 -22.12 -2.05
CA ARG A 118 -12.91 -21.44 -0.78
C ARG A 118 -13.65 -20.14 -1.03
N LEU A 119 -13.23 -19.34 -2.02
CA LEU A 119 -13.91 -18.10 -2.40
C LEU A 119 -15.31 -18.36 -3.00
N GLN A 120 -15.46 -19.40 -3.83
CA GLN A 120 -16.76 -19.83 -4.33
C GLN A 120 -17.68 -20.27 -3.19
N CYS A 121 -17.18 -21.03 -2.21
CA CYS A 121 -17.95 -21.39 -1.03
C CYS A 121 -18.32 -20.17 -0.18
N PHE A 122 -17.41 -19.21 -0.02
CA PHE A 122 -17.68 -17.93 0.65
C PHE A 122 -18.85 -17.22 -0.02
N ASN A 123 -18.82 -17.08 -1.34
CA ASN A 123 -19.91 -16.44 -2.10
C ASN A 123 -21.23 -17.19 -1.96
N ASN A 124 -21.21 -18.52 -1.95
CA ASN A 124 -22.42 -19.32 -1.70
C ASN A 124 -22.97 -19.09 -0.29
N LEU A 125 -22.12 -18.99 0.74
CA LEU A 125 -22.56 -18.66 2.10
C LEU A 125 -23.18 -17.24 2.17
N VAL A 126 -22.60 -16.26 1.48
CA VAL A 126 -23.20 -14.91 1.36
C VAL A 126 -24.57 -14.98 0.68
N MET A 127 -24.67 -15.70 -0.44
CA MET A 127 -25.94 -15.85 -1.17
C MET A 127 -27.01 -16.54 -0.32
N LEU A 128 -26.65 -17.62 0.39
CA LEU A 128 -27.56 -18.34 1.28
C LEU A 128 -28.02 -17.47 2.46
N ASN A 129 -27.11 -16.69 3.06
CA ASN A 129 -27.49 -15.74 4.12
C ASN A 129 -28.42 -14.65 3.57
N ASN A 130 -28.16 -14.11 2.38
CA ASN A 130 -29.07 -13.16 1.72
C ASN A 130 -30.45 -13.80 1.43
N ALA A 131 -30.49 -15.06 1.00
CA ALA A 131 -31.73 -15.80 0.83
C ALA A 131 -32.48 -15.96 2.16
N SER A 132 -31.78 -16.20 3.28
CA SER A 132 -32.40 -16.23 4.61
C SER A 132 -33.01 -14.89 5.04
N LEU A 133 -32.36 -13.77 4.69
CA LEU A 133 -32.91 -12.44 4.93
C LEU A 133 -34.16 -12.18 4.08
N PHE A 134 -34.16 -12.64 2.82
CA PHE A 134 -35.32 -12.51 1.94
C PHE A 134 -36.48 -13.41 2.38
N TYR A 135 -36.19 -14.65 2.79
CA TYR A 135 -37.17 -15.54 3.42
C TYR A 135 -37.83 -14.86 4.63
N ARG A 136 -37.02 -14.23 5.49
CA ARG A 136 -37.52 -13.51 6.66
C ARG A 136 -38.37 -12.30 6.30
N LEU A 137 -37.99 -11.55 5.26
CA LEU A 137 -38.80 -10.44 4.76
C LEU A 137 -40.19 -10.89 4.35
N GLU A 138 -40.31 -12.04 3.67
CA GLU A 138 -41.60 -12.57 3.22
C GLU A 138 -42.42 -13.24 4.34
N ASN A 139 -41.76 -13.93 5.26
CA ASN A 139 -42.43 -14.80 6.24
C ASN A 139 -42.46 -14.25 7.68
N GLY A 140 -41.77 -13.14 7.95
CA GLY A 140 -41.64 -12.55 9.29
C GLY A 140 -40.78 -13.34 10.28
N ARG A 141 -40.14 -14.44 9.83
CA ARG A 141 -39.27 -15.31 10.64
C ARG A 141 -38.09 -15.83 9.84
N SER A 142 -37.00 -16.19 10.50
CA SER A 142 -35.90 -16.92 9.86
C SER A 142 -36.36 -18.34 9.44
N PRO A 143 -35.71 -18.94 8.42
CA PRO A 143 -35.95 -20.34 8.08
C PRO A 143 -35.48 -21.24 9.23
N ASP A 144 -36.09 -22.41 9.42
CA ASP A 144 -35.63 -23.41 10.39
C ASP A 144 -34.56 -24.34 9.80
N SER A 145 -34.51 -24.40 8.47
CA SER A 145 -33.63 -25.30 7.73
C SER A 145 -33.27 -24.76 6.35
N LEU A 146 -32.28 -25.39 5.71
CA LEU A 146 -32.00 -25.12 4.30
C LEU A 146 -33.16 -25.57 3.39
N SER A 147 -33.95 -26.57 3.80
CA SER A 147 -35.11 -27.04 3.04
C SER A 147 -36.15 -25.95 2.90
N ASP A 148 -36.38 -25.14 3.93
CA ASP A 148 -37.33 -24.00 3.88
C ASP A 148 -36.96 -23.01 2.77
N LEU A 149 -35.66 -22.76 2.57
CA LEU A 149 -35.16 -21.89 1.51
C LEU A 149 -35.33 -22.51 0.11
N ILE A 150 -35.17 -23.83 0.00
CA ILE A 150 -35.32 -24.57 -1.26
C ILE A 150 -36.80 -24.67 -1.65
N GLU A 151 -37.66 -25.10 -0.72
CA GLU A 151 -39.10 -25.26 -0.92
C GLU A 151 -39.78 -23.90 -1.17
N GLY A 152 -39.33 -22.86 -0.47
CA GLY A 152 -39.74 -21.48 -0.71
C GLY A 152 -39.20 -20.88 -2.01
N ARG A 153 -38.37 -21.61 -2.77
CA ARG A 153 -37.73 -21.18 -4.03
C ARG A 153 -36.87 -19.91 -3.89
N PHE A 154 -36.33 -19.66 -2.70
CA PHE A 154 -35.32 -18.62 -2.47
C PHE A 154 -33.94 -19.06 -2.95
N VAL A 155 -33.73 -20.36 -3.09
CA VAL A 155 -32.47 -21.00 -3.48
C VAL A 155 -32.73 -22.09 -4.50
N ASP A 156 -31.89 -22.14 -5.54
CA ASP A 156 -31.83 -23.26 -6.48
C ASP A 156 -30.81 -24.31 -6.00
N ARG A 157 -31.31 -25.46 -5.54
CA ARG A 157 -30.50 -26.54 -4.98
C ARG A 157 -29.39 -27.00 -5.94
N ASP A 158 -29.69 -27.05 -7.23
CA ASP A 158 -28.74 -27.59 -8.22
C ASP A 158 -27.59 -26.62 -8.51
N LYS A 159 -27.76 -25.34 -8.16
CA LYS A 159 -26.72 -24.31 -8.35
C LYS A 159 -25.86 -24.09 -7.10
N ILE A 160 -26.32 -24.50 -5.92
CA ILE A 160 -25.59 -24.27 -4.66
C ILE A 160 -24.88 -25.55 -4.22
N VAL A 161 -23.70 -25.77 -4.81
CA VAL A 161 -22.81 -26.89 -4.49
C VAL A 161 -21.51 -26.38 -3.90
N CYS A 162 -21.02 -27.03 -2.85
CA CYS A 162 -19.69 -26.75 -2.32
C CYS A 162 -18.65 -27.33 -3.27
N PRO A 163 -17.70 -26.53 -3.78
CA PRO A 163 -16.71 -27.01 -4.73
C PRO A 163 -15.67 -27.97 -4.12
N HIS A 164 -15.63 -28.10 -2.79
CA HIS A 164 -14.87 -29.14 -2.09
C HIS A 164 -15.72 -30.39 -1.76
N GLY A 165 -16.98 -30.45 -2.22
CA GLY A 165 -17.89 -31.57 -1.93
C GLY A 165 -18.56 -31.52 -0.55
N GLY A 166 -18.49 -30.38 0.14
CA GLY A 166 -19.21 -30.18 1.41
C GLY A 166 -20.71 -30.01 1.24
N GLY A 167 -21.46 -30.22 2.32
CA GLY A 167 -22.89 -29.90 2.41
C GLY A 167 -23.09 -28.51 2.98
N TYR A 168 -24.14 -27.81 2.53
CA TYR A 168 -24.63 -26.61 3.20
C TYR A 168 -25.78 -26.95 4.15
N ALA A 169 -25.87 -26.19 5.23
CA ALA A 169 -26.97 -26.26 6.18
C ALA A 169 -27.33 -24.86 6.67
N PHE A 170 -28.54 -24.73 7.22
CA PHE A 170 -28.94 -23.57 8.00
C PHE A 170 -28.84 -23.92 9.47
N ASP A 171 -28.06 -23.14 10.22
CA ASP A 171 -27.95 -23.20 11.68
C ASP A 171 -29.01 -22.27 12.26
N ALA A 172 -30.13 -22.84 12.70
CA ALA A 172 -31.26 -22.07 13.23
C ALA A 172 -30.96 -21.42 14.59
N GLU A 173 -30.05 -22.01 15.37
CA GLU A 173 -29.65 -21.46 16.68
C GLU A 173 -28.85 -20.16 16.52
N HIS A 174 -27.94 -20.14 15.54
CA HIS A 174 -27.10 -18.98 15.25
C HIS A 174 -27.61 -18.12 14.08
N ASP A 175 -28.78 -18.47 13.53
CA ASP A 175 -29.43 -17.81 12.41
C ASP A 175 -28.46 -17.56 11.24
N MET A 176 -27.76 -18.60 10.79
CA MET A 176 -26.75 -18.46 9.73
C MET A 176 -26.52 -19.71 8.89
N CYS A 177 -26.02 -19.53 7.68
CA CYS A 177 -25.66 -20.63 6.81
C CYS A 177 -24.25 -21.15 7.11
N THR A 178 -24.08 -22.47 7.02
CA THR A 178 -22.81 -23.16 7.27
C THR A 178 -22.47 -24.12 6.13
N CYS A 179 -21.18 -24.43 5.99
CA CYS A 179 -20.66 -25.48 5.11
C CYS A 179 -19.89 -26.50 5.94
N SER A 180 -20.13 -27.80 5.72
CA SER A 180 -19.48 -28.87 6.49
C SER A 180 -17.95 -28.93 6.33
N LEU A 181 -17.38 -28.32 5.29
CA LEU A 181 -15.94 -28.27 5.05
C LEU A 181 -15.34 -26.89 5.29
N HIS A 182 -16.05 -25.84 4.88
CA HIS A 182 -15.56 -24.46 4.97
C HIS A 182 -16.04 -23.72 6.20
N ASN A 183 -16.91 -24.32 7.02
CA ASN A 183 -17.50 -23.71 8.20
C ASN A 183 -18.40 -22.50 7.85
N ARG A 184 -18.23 -21.35 8.50
CA ARG A 184 -19.11 -20.18 8.41
C ARG A 184 -18.40 -18.94 7.87
N LEU A 185 -19.18 -17.94 7.45
CA LEU A 185 -18.71 -16.76 6.71
C LEU A 185 -17.52 -16.03 7.39
N ARG A 186 -17.59 -15.82 8.70
CA ARG A 186 -16.53 -15.18 9.50
C ARG A 186 -15.32 -16.07 9.78
N TYR A 187 -15.53 -17.39 9.90
CA TYR A 187 -14.54 -18.35 10.39
C TYR A 187 -14.32 -19.49 9.40
N LEU A 188 -13.99 -19.11 8.16
CA LEU A 188 -13.76 -20.07 7.10
C LEU A 188 -12.55 -20.97 7.37
N THR A 189 -12.69 -22.27 7.13
CA THR A 189 -11.59 -23.23 7.23
C THR A 189 -10.38 -22.78 6.40
N PRO A 190 -9.15 -22.79 6.98
CA PRO A 190 -7.93 -22.42 6.25
C PRO A 190 -7.62 -23.39 5.09
N ASN A 191 -7.09 -22.87 3.98
CA ASN A 191 -6.68 -23.70 2.83
C ASN A 191 -5.69 -24.80 3.20
N SER A 192 -4.85 -24.59 4.23
CA SER A 192 -3.91 -25.60 4.70
C SER A 192 -4.60 -26.88 5.19
N GLU A 193 -5.84 -26.78 5.70
CA GLU A 193 -6.66 -27.87 6.23
C GLU A 193 -7.53 -28.55 5.18
N LEU A 194 -7.74 -27.89 4.04
CA LEU A 194 -8.48 -28.44 2.91
C LEU A 194 -7.50 -29.25 2.03
N SER A 195 -8.01 -30.30 1.39
CA SER A 195 -7.23 -31.12 0.48
C SER A 195 -7.82 -31.02 -0.93
N VAL A 196 -6.99 -30.69 -1.91
CA VAL A 196 -7.35 -30.78 -3.34
C VAL A 196 -6.79 -32.09 -3.88
N LEU A 197 -7.59 -33.16 -3.77
CA LEU A 197 -7.18 -34.51 -4.20
C LEU A 197 -7.42 -34.75 -5.69
N GLN A 198 -8.45 -34.11 -6.24
CA GLN A 198 -8.88 -34.21 -7.63
C GLN A 198 -9.28 -32.83 -8.15
N ILE A 199 -9.05 -32.62 -9.45
CA ILE A 199 -9.38 -31.38 -10.16
C ILE A 199 -10.18 -31.71 -11.42
N SER A 200 -11.06 -30.80 -11.83
CA SER A 200 -11.76 -30.93 -13.11
C SER A 200 -10.90 -30.42 -14.28
N GLU A 201 -11.27 -30.79 -15.51
CA GLU A 201 -10.64 -30.25 -16.73
C GLU A 201 -10.76 -28.72 -16.80
N GLN A 202 -11.91 -28.18 -16.36
CA GLN A 202 -12.13 -26.75 -16.29
C GLN A 202 -11.15 -26.07 -15.31
N GLU A 203 -10.96 -26.62 -14.11
CA GLU A 203 -10.04 -26.07 -13.12
C GLU A 203 -8.59 -26.13 -13.61
N ALA A 204 -8.21 -27.20 -14.31
CA ALA A 204 -6.90 -27.30 -14.94
C ALA A 204 -6.70 -26.21 -16.02
N ALA A 205 -7.69 -26.01 -16.89
CA ALA A 205 -7.64 -24.98 -17.94
C ALA A 205 -7.67 -23.54 -17.37
N GLU A 206 -8.39 -23.30 -16.28
CA GLU A 206 -8.39 -22.03 -15.57
C GLU A 206 -7.06 -21.76 -14.87
N TYR A 207 -6.46 -22.77 -14.25
CA TYR A 207 -5.13 -22.65 -13.66
C TYR A 207 -4.08 -22.37 -14.74
N GLU A 208 -4.15 -23.02 -15.91
CA GLU A 208 -3.22 -22.74 -17.00
C GLU A 208 -3.40 -21.31 -17.54
N ARG A 209 -4.65 -20.81 -17.66
CA ARG A 209 -4.89 -19.40 -18.00
C ARG A 209 -4.40 -18.44 -16.91
N TYR A 210 -4.57 -18.78 -15.63
CA TYR A 210 -4.01 -18.02 -14.52
C TYR A 210 -2.49 -17.97 -14.65
N LYS A 211 -1.84 -19.11 -14.84
CA LYS A 211 -0.40 -19.23 -15.01
C LYS A 211 0.08 -18.42 -16.22
N GLN A 212 -0.57 -18.50 -17.37
CA GLN A 212 -0.19 -17.70 -18.55
C GLN A 212 -0.32 -16.20 -18.32
N ARG A 213 -1.39 -15.73 -17.67
CA ARG A 213 -1.55 -14.30 -17.30
C ARG A 213 -0.55 -13.88 -16.23
N TYR A 214 -0.33 -14.75 -15.25
CA TYR A 214 0.65 -14.55 -14.20
C TYR A 214 2.06 -14.51 -14.81
N ASP A 215 2.39 -15.35 -15.78
CA ASP A 215 3.66 -15.31 -16.51
C ASP A 215 3.74 -14.08 -17.42
N ALA A 216 2.62 -13.63 -18.02
CA ALA A 216 2.59 -12.44 -18.88
C ALA A 216 2.76 -11.13 -18.09
N PHE A 217 2.21 -11.05 -16.88
CA PHE A 217 2.19 -9.83 -16.05
C PHE A 217 3.24 -9.85 -14.92
N TRP A 218 3.47 -11.03 -14.34
CA TRP A 218 4.26 -11.30 -13.13
C TRP A 218 5.32 -12.39 -13.36
N LYS A 219 5.99 -12.41 -14.53
CA LYS A 219 7.05 -13.38 -14.89
C LYS A 219 8.20 -13.52 -13.84
N THR A 220 8.15 -12.77 -12.72
CA THR A 220 9.28 -12.02 -12.15
C THR A 220 9.19 -11.64 -10.66
N VAL A 221 8.27 -12.21 -9.85
CA VAL A 221 8.09 -11.80 -8.43
C VAL A 221 8.20 -12.99 -7.46
N PHE A 222 8.92 -14.04 -7.85
CA PHE A 222 9.24 -15.16 -6.95
C PHE A 222 10.64 -15.05 -6.41
N ASP A 223 10.77 -14.09 -5.51
CA ASP A 223 12.03 -13.79 -4.89
C ASP A 223 11.86 -14.03 -3.40
N PRO A 224 12.65 -14.94 -2.79
CA PRO A 224 12.73 -15.04 -1.35
C PRO A 224 12.90 -13.65 -0.77
N LEU A 225 12.06 -13.37 0.22
CA LEU A 225 12.00 -12.06 0.82
C LEU A 225 12.22 -12.17 2.33
N ALA A 226 13.13 -11.36 2.85
CA ALA A 226 13.21 -11.11 4.27
C ALA A 226 12.76 -9.69 4.58
N ILE A 227 12.06 -9.53 5.69
CA ILE A 227 11.71 -8.24 6.25
C ILE A 227 12.21 -8.19 7.69
N ARG A 228 13.07 -7.23 7.99
CA ARG A 228 13.48 -6.89 9.35
C ARG A 228 12.72 -5.65 9.78
N ILE A 229 12.06 -5.73 10.93
CA ILE A 229 11.26 -4.65 11.50
C ILE A 229 11.93 -4.26 12.81
N THR A 230 12.30 -3.00 12.98
CA THR A 230 12.82 -2.46 14.25
C THR A 230 11.87 -1.39 14.74
N VAL A 231 11.42 -1.49 16.00
CA VAL A 231 10.44 -0.56 16.58
C VAL A 231 11.05 0.16 17.78
N ASP A 232 11.51 1.38 17.57
CA ASP A 232 11.97 2.30 18.63
C ASP A 232 11.25 3.66 18.47
N SER A 233 11.85 4.76 18.93
CA SER A 233 11.49 6.15 18.56
C SER A 233 11.39 6.35 17.04
N ARG A 234 12.02 5.48 16.25
CA ARG A 234 11.84 5.32 14.81
C ARG A 234 11.44 3.90 14.49
N MET A 235 10.52 3.73 13.55
CA MET A 235 10.22 2.42 12.99
C MET A 235 11.00 2.23 11.70
N LYS A 236 11.76 1.15 11.61
CA LYS A 236 12.55 0.82 10.43
C LYS A 236 12.11 -0.52 9.86
N PHE A 237 11.76 -0.54 8.58
CA PHE A 237 11.40 -1.74 7.83
C PHE A 237 12.44 -1.93 6.73
N GLU A 238 13.23 -2.99 6.82
CA GLU A 238 14.23 -3.34 5.82
C GLU A 238 13.79 -4.61 5.11
N THR A 239 13.59 -4.52 3.81
CA THR A 239 13.19 -5.63 2.95
C THR A 239 14.36 -6.02 2.05
N CYS A 240 14.75 -7.28 2.08
CA CYS A 240 15.71 -7.87 1.15
C CYS A 240 14.96 -8.80 0.21
N VAL A 241 15.07 -8.56 -1.09
CA VAL A 241 14.47 -9.36 -2.16
C VAL A 241 15.60 -9.96 -2.99
N LEU A 242 15.59 -11.28 -3.17
CA LEU A 242 16.56 -11.97 -4.03
C LEU A 242 15.96 -12.25 -5.41
N PRO A 243 16.29 -11.49 -6.46
CA PRO A 243 15.79 -11.73 -7.81
C PRO A 243 16.26 -13.08 -8.36
N PHE A 244 15.44 -14.14 -8.25
CA PHE A 244 15.74 -15.46 -8.84
C PHE A 244 15.30 -15.57 -10.30
N ALA A 245 14.42 -14.67 -10.74
CA ALA A 245 13.97 -14.60 -12.13
C ALA A 245 14.29 -13.22 -12.71
N ASN A 246 14.78 -13.20 -13.95
CA ASN A 246 15.05 -12.00 -14.76
C ASN A 246 13.83 -11.08 -14.86
N GLY A 247 13.67 -10.23 -13.84
CA GLY A 247 12.45 -9.50 -13.60
C GLY A 247 12.18 -8.45 -14.67
N SER A 248 10.96 -8.21 -15.17
CA SER A 248 10.70 -7.04 -16.02
C SER A 248 10.72 -5.83 -15.11
N ILE A 249 9.88 -5.80 -14.06
CA ILE A 249 9.86 -4.69 -13.09
C ILE A 249 11.23 -4.46 -12.44
N TYR A 250 11.94 -5.51 -12.02
CA TYR A 250 13.29 -5.38 -11.45
C TYR A 250 14.27 -4.80 -12.47
N ARG A 251 14.31 -5.31 -13.71
CA ARG A 251 15.17 -4.78 -14.77
C ARG A 251 14.73 -3.41 -15.27
N ASP A 252 13.45 -3.10 -15.22
CA ASP A 252 12.90 -1.81 -15.62
C ASP A 252 13.33 -0.75 -14.61
N LEU A 253 13.18 -1.03 -13.30
CA LEU A 253 13.68 -0.15 -12.24
C LEU A 253 15.22 -0.09 -12.23
N GLN A 254 15.91 -1.22 -12.39
CA GLN A 254 17.37 -1.26 -12.48
C GLN A 254 17.87 -0.53 -13.74
N GLY A 255 17.12 -0.58 -14.85
CA GLY A 255 17.45 0.12 -16.09
C GLY A 255 17.16 1.63 -16.04
N MET A 256 16.38 2.08 -15.05
CA MET A 256 16.18 3.51 -14.78
C MET A 256 17.28 4.12 -13.90
N VAL A 257 18.17 3.31 -13.33
CA VAL A 257 19.23 3.75 -12.41
C VAL A 257 20.61 3.26 -12.87
N ASP A 258 21.65 3.94 -12.40
CA ASP A 258 23.03 3.53 -12.60
C ASP A 258 23.31 2.22 -11.83
N GLN A 259 24.41 1.54 -12.16
CA GLN A 259 24.88 0.38 -11.42
C GLN A 259 25.35 0.78 -10.02
N ILE A 260 25.95 1.96 -9.87
CA ILE A 260 26.58 2.41 -8.64
C ILE A 260 25.57 3.27 -7.85
N PRO A 261 25.17 2.86 -6.61
CA PRO A 261 24.39 3.73 -5.75
C PRO A 261 25.24 4.93 -5.31
N GLN A 262 24.57 6.02 -4.94
CA GLN A 262 25.24 7.21 -4.41
C GLN A 262 24.69 7.53 -3.01
N PRO A 263 25.46 8.23 -2.16
CA PRO A 263 24.96 8.75 -0.90
C PRO A 263 23.85 9.78 -1.15
N ILE A 264 22.66 9.61 -0.57
CA ILE A 264 21.56 10.56 -0.67
C ILE A 264 21.18 11.07 0.73
N GLY A 265 21.41 12.37 0.96
CA GLY A 265 21.00 13.09 2.15
C GLY A 265 19.60 13.70 2.02
N THR A 266 18.95 13.97 3.15
CA THR A 266 17.61 14.61 3.19
C THR A 266 17.61 15.98 3.86
N GLU A 267 18.71 16.37 4.52
CA GLU A 267 18.78 17.60 5.33
C GLU A 267 18.94 18.87 4.49
N ARG A 268 19.46 18.72 3.25
CA ARG A 268 19.57 19.81 2.26
C ARG A 268 18.36 19.94 1.33
N ILE A 269 17.30 19.17 1.57
CA ILE A 269 16.04 19.32 0.84
C ILE A 269 15.28 20.52 1.42
N ALA A 270 14.72 21.39 0.55
CA ALA A 270 13.96 22.57 0.98
C ALA A 270 12.91 22.23 2.06
N PRO A 271 12.76 23.07 3.10
CA PRO A 271 11.86 22.80 4.22
C PRO A 271 10.38 22.76 3.81
N SER A 272 9.99 23.45 2.73
CA SER A 272 8.65 23.35 2.15
C SER A 272 8.42 22.09 1.32
N ALA A 273 9.44 21.30 0.99
CA ALA A 273 9.28 20.06 0.23
C ALA A 273 8.52 19.02 1.06
N VAL A 274 7.31 18.69 0.61
CA VAL A 274 6.42 17.68 1.19
C VAL A 274 6.81 16.30 0.69
N THR A 275 7.02 16.15 -0.61
CA THR A 275 7.43 14.88 -1.22
C THR A 275 8.68 15.11 -2.04
N SER A 276 9.69 14.24 -1.91
CA SER A 276 10.91 14.30 -2.70
C SER A 276 11.27 12.93 -3.21
N LEU A 277 11.50 12.81 -4.52
CA LEU A 277 12.06 11.64 -5.17
C LEU A 277 13.45 12.01 -5.67
N VAL A 278 14.48 11.38 -5.12
CA VAL A 278 15.86 11.49 -5.58
C VAL A 278 16.25 10.14 -6.16
N MET A 279 16.89 10.14 -7.33
CA MET A 279 17.34 8.94 -8.01
C MET A 279 18.72 9.13 -8.62
N VAL A 280 19.40 8.03 -8.86
CA VAL A 280 20.73 7.97 -9.50
C VAL A 280 20.56 7.34 -10.89
N PRO A 281 20.02 8.05 -11.89
CA PRO A 281 19.85 7.52 -13.25
C PRO A 281 21.16 7.33 -14.02
N GLY A 282 22.25 7.98 -13.57
CA GLY A 282 23.51 8.04 -14.30
C GLY A 282 23.52 9.17 -15.34
N ARG A 283 24.72 9.69 -15.61
CA ARG A 283 24.98 10.83 -16.51
C ARG A 283 24.32 10.70 -17.88
N GLU A 284 24.40 9.54 -18.52
CA GLU A 284 23.88 9.34 -19.89
C GLU A 284 22.36 9.54 -19.95
N ASN A 285 21.62 9.01 -18.96
CA ASN A 285 20.17 9.14 -18.88
C ASN A 285 19.74 10.59 -18.61
N ILE A 286 20.49 11.31 -17.75
CA ILE A 286 20.26 12.74 -17.49
C ILE A 286 20.54 13.56 -18.75
N ALA A 287 21.66 13.30 -19.43
CA ALA A 287 22.02 13.97 -20.68
C ALA A 287 20.94 13.76 -21.77
N GLY A 288 20.44 12.54 -21.91
CA GLY A 288 19.34 12.21 -22.82
C GLY A 288 18.07 12.99 -22.50
N PHE A 289 17.71 13.11 -21.22
CA PHE A 289 16.57 13.92 -20.78
C PHE A 289 16.76 15.41 -21.09
N LEU A 290 17.92 15.99 -20.75
CA LEU A 290 18.22 17.40 -21.01
C LEU A 290 18.26 17.72 -22.52
N GLY A 291 18.77 16.80 -23.33
CA GLY A 291 18.77 16.90 -24.79
C GLY A 291 17.37 16.87 -25.42
N GLY A 292 16.35 16.43 -24.69
CA GLY A 292 14.95 16.48 -25.13
C GLY A 292 14.24 17.81 -24.85
N ILE A 293 14.85 18.71 -24.06
CA ILE A 293 14.21 19.97 -23.64
C ILE A 293 14.36 21.03 -24.76
N PRO A 294 13.25 21.56 -25.32
CA PRO A 294 13.32 22.58 -26.36
C PRO A 294 14.04 23.85 -25.89
N GLY A 295 14.97 24.36 -26.68
CA GLY A 295 15.81 25.52 -26.35
C GLY A 295 17.13 25.09 -25.72
N LEU A 296 17.10 24.16 -24.77
CA LEU A 296 18.30 23.64 -24.12
C LEU A 296 19.14 22.79 -25.08
N ALA A 297 18.51 21.91 -25.86
CA ALA A 297 19.17 21.05 -26.83
C ALA A 297 20.02 21.85 -27.84
N GLU A 298 19.52 22.98 -28.31
CA GLU A 298 20.24 23.83 -29.27
C GLU A 298 21.44 24.53 -28.64
N VAL A 299 21.31 25.01 -27.39
CA VAL A 299 22.45 25.61 -26.66
C VAL A 299 23.54 24.58 -26.41
N LEU A 300 23.16 23.36 -26.03
CA LEU A 300 24.10 22.25 -25.83
C LEU A 300 24.83 21.90 -27.13
N GLN A 301 24.12 21.83 -28.27
CA GLN A 301 24.74 21.54 -29.57
C GLN A 301 25.60 22.69 -30.12
N ALA A 302 25.23 23.93 -29.83
CA ALA A 302 25.94 25.12 -30.32
C ALA A 302 27.28 25.35 -29.61
N ASN A 303 27.48 24.76 -28.43
CA ASN A 303 28.70 24.93 -27.65
C ASN A 303 29.47 23.60 -27.50
N PRO A 304 30.61 23.43 -28.21
CA PRO A 304 31.43 22.22 -28.15
C PRO A 304 31.98 21.88 -26.75
N THR A 305 32.01 22.85 -25.84
CA THR A 305 32.48 22.62 -24.45
C THR A 305 31.41 22.03 -23.53
N LEU A 306 30.17 21.85 -24.02
CA LEU A 306 29.06 21.28 -23.25
C LEU A 306 28.55 19.96 -23.84
N THR A 307 29.03 19.56 -25.03
CA THR A 307 28.52 18.42 -25.79
C THR A 307 28.94 17.06 -25.24
N ASP A 308 30.08 16.99 -24.53
CA ASP A 308 30.56 15.75 -23.91
C ASP A 308 29.77 15.36 -22.65
N MET A 309 28.97 16.29 -22.11
CA MET A 309 28.17 16.13 -20.90
C MET A 309 28.97 15.73 -19.66
N GLU A 310 30.30 15.83 -19.68
CA GLU A 310 31.16 15.45 -18.54
C GLU A 310 30.94 16.34 -17.32
N TRP A 311 30.32 17.51 -17.52
CA TRP A 311 29.96 18.43 -16.47
C TRP A 311 28.73 18.01 -15.64
N LEU A 312 27.96 17.02 -16.09
CA LEU A 312 26.79 16.47 -15.39
C LEU A 312 27.21 15.36 -14.42
N GLY A 313 26.63 15.39 -13.22
CA GLY A 313 26.68 14.29 -12.28
C GLY A 313 25.59 13.25 -12.55
N ASP A 314 25.47 12.29 -11.62
CA ASP A 314 24.62 11.11 -11.80
C ASP A 314 23.26 11.17 -11.09
N ARG A 315 23.03 12.18 -10.25
CA ARG A 315 21.81 12.30 -9.42
C ARG A 315 20.82 13.31 -9.98
N PHE A 316 19.54 12.92 -9.90
CA PHE A 316 18.38 13.75 -10.25
C PHE A 316 17.40 13.77 -9.08
N GLY A 317 16.86 14.94 -8.75
CA GLY A 317 15.84 15.13 -7.71
C GLY A 317 14.59 15.82 -8.25
N LEU A 318 13.42 15.36 -7.82
CA LEU A 318 12.11 15.97 -8.06
C LEU A 318 11.40 16.19 -6.72
N HIS A 319 11.03 17.43 -6.45
CA HIS A 319 10.55 17.83 -5.14
C HIS A 319 9.23 18.61 -5.25
N PHE A 320 8.18 18.07 -4.66
CA PHE A 320 6.86 18.72 -4.54
C PHE A 320 6.79 19.47 -3.22
N CYS A 321 6.55 20.77 -3.29
CA CYS A 321 6.49 21.64 -2.14
C CYS A 321 5.05 21.93 -1.71
N ASP A 322 4.90 22.36 -0.47
CA ASP A 322 3.62 22.75 0.11
C ASP A 322 3.00 23.92 -0.68
N GLY A 323 1.69 23.84 -0.90
CA GLY A 323 0.96 24.73 -1.79
C GLY A 323 -0.54 24.62 -1.59
N GLU A 324 -1.31 25.38 -2.36
CA GLU A 324 -2.77 25.25 -2.38
C GLU A 324 -3.14 24.39 -3.60
N THR A 325 -3.98 23.39 -3.41
CA THR A 325 -4.46 22.55 -4.50
C THR A 325 -5.89 22.92 -4.87
N ILE A 326 -6.11 23.28 -6.14
CA ILE A 326 -7.48 23.43 -6.67
C ILE A 326 -7.97 22.07 -7.19
N LEU A 327 -7.09 21.32 -7.85
CA LEU A 327 -7.38 19.98 -8.34
C LEU A 327 -6.75 18.93 -7.42
N GLN A 328 -7.57 18.00 -6.94
CA GLN A 328 -7.13 16.86 -6.13
C GLN A 328 -7.00 15.62 -7.02
N ILE A 329 -5.92 14.87 -6.80
CA ILE A 329 -5.70 13.56 -7.44
C ILE A 329 -6.09 12.50 -6.42
N ASP A 330 -7.04 11.63 -6.76
CA ASP A 330 -7.36 10.47 -5.92
C ASP A 330 -6.45 9.29 -6.29
N PRO A 331 -5.40 8.99 -5.50
CA PRO A 331 -4.46 7.92 -5.84
C PRO A 331 -5.10 6.54 -5.84
N THR A 332 -6.27 6.36 -5.20
CA THR A 332 -7.00 5.08 -5.20
C THR A 332 -7.62 4.74 -6.55
N GLN A 333 -7.66 5.71 -7.48
CA GLN A 333 -8.15 5.51 -8.84
C GLN A 333 -7.03 5.25 -9.86
N LEU A 334 -5.75 5.33 -9.45
CA LEU A 334 -4.62 5.00 -10.32
C LEU A 334 -4.49 3.48 -10.44
N GLY A 335 -4.42 2.96 -11.66
CA GLY A 335 -4.33 1.53 -11.96
C GLY A 335 -4.38 1.27 -13.46
N SER A 336 -4.35 0.02 -13.92
CA SER A 336 -4.63 -0.28 -15.34
C SER A 336 -6.09 0.07 -15.63
N ALA A 337 -6.32 1.26 -16.19
CA ALA A 337 -7.63 1.80 -16.48
C ALA A 337 -7.78 1.87 -18.00
N ASP A 338 -8.79 1.18 -18.53
CA ASP A 338 -9.21 1.34 -19.92
C ASP A 338 -9.99 2.65 -20.01
N LEU A 339 -9.29 3.73 -20.37
CA LEU A 339 -9.89 5.05 -20.47
C LEU A 339 -10.69 5.15 -21.78
N PRO A 340 -11.96 5.58 -21.73
CA PRO A 340 -12.74 5.79 -22.94
C PRO A 340 -11.98 6.73 -23.89
N MET A 341 -11.80 6.29 -25.14
CA MET A 341 -11.09 6.98 -26.24
C MET A 341 -9.56 6.94 -26.25
N ILE A 342 -8.89 6.51 -25.19
CA ILE A 342 -7.41 6.42 -25.13
C ILE A 342 -6.94 4.95 -25.11
N GLY A 343 -7.78 4.04 -24.62
CA GLY A 343 -7.43 2.63 -24.44
C GLY A 343 -6.65 2.39 -23.16
N ASP A 344 -5.91 1.28 -23.11
CA ASP A 344 -5.10 0.90 -21.95
C ASP A 344 -3.88 1.85 -21.81
N VAL A 345 -3.88 2.63 -20.73
CA VAL A 345 -2.75 3.52 -20.39
C VAL A 345 -1.93 2.86 -19.27
N PRO A 346 -0.68 2.45 -19.53
CA PRO A 346 0.19 1.88 -18.52
C PRO A 346 0.37 2.78 -17.29
N PHE A 347 0.53 2.17 -16.11
CA PHE A 347 0.72 2.86 -14.85
C PHE A 347 1.83 3.95 -14.88
N PRO A 348 3.03 3.73 -15.47
CA PRO A 348 4.07 4.77 -15.51
C PRO A 348 3.62 6.05 -16.22
N ILE A 349 2.80 5.93 -17.27
CA ILE A 349 2.27 7.07 -18.01
C ILE A 349 1.22 7.82 -17.18
N GLN A 350 0.34 7.09 -16.49
CA GLN A 350 -0.63 7.71 -15.58
C GLN A 350 0.05 8.42 -14.41
N ALA A 351 1.10 7.82 -13.84
CA ALA A 351 1.89 8.41 -12.77
C ALA A 351 2.61 9.68 -13.25
N ALA A 352 3.22 9.66 -14.44
CA ALA A 352 3.85 10.82 -15.05
C ALA A 352 2.85 11.95 -15.31
N PHE A 353 1.68 11.63 -15.86
CA PHE A 353 0.60 12.61 -16.08
C PHE A 353 0.08 13.20 -14.77
N SER A 354 -0.10 12.37 -13.74
CA SER A 354 -0.52 12.80 -12.41
C SER A 354 0.52 13.71 -11.77
N ALA A 355 1.80 13.36 -11.88
CA ALA A 355 2.91 14.19 -11.42
C ALA A 355 2.94 15.55 -12.16
N MET A 356 2.71 15.56 -13.47
CA MET A 356 2.62 16.79 -14.25
C MET A 356 1.44 17.66 -13.83
N LEU A 357 0.26 17.06 -13.62
CA LEU A 357 -0.93 17.76 -13.14
C LEU A 357 -0.69 18.35 -11.75
N MET A 358 -0.05 17.58 -10.86
CA MET A 358 0.29 18.06 -9.52
C MET A 358 1.32 19.20 -9.59
N ALA A 359 2.34 19.09 -10.45
CA ALA A 359 3.34 20.14 -10.68
C ALA A 359 2.75 21.44 -11.25
N ALA A 360 1.58 21.38 -11.89
CA ALA A 360 0.83 22.56 -12.31
C ALA A 360 0.04 23.23 -11.17
N ASN A 361 -0.26 22.51 -10.10
CA ASN A 361 -1.06 22.98 -8.96
C ASN A 361 -0.19 23.38 -7.75
N VAL A 362 0.94 22.70 -7.51
CA VAL A 362 1.82 22.98 -6.38
C VAL A 362 3.22 23.44 -6.83
N PRO A 363 3.96 24.19 -5.99
CA PRO A 363 5.33 24.54 -6.32
C PRO A 363 6.20 23.28 -6.41
N VAL A 364 7.07 23.23 -7.40
CA VAL A 364 7.98 22.10 -7.66
C VAL A 364 9.36 22.65 -7.93
N TYR A 365 10.38 21.94 -7.48
CA TYR A 365 11.74 22.13 -7.96
C TYR A 365 12.41 20.82 -8.33
N VAL A 366 13.37 20.92 -9.22
CA VAL A 366 14.23 19.82 -9.65
C VAL A 366 15.69 20.15 -9.34
N THR A 367 16.46 19.12 -9.03
CA THR A 367 17.90 19.21 -8.83
C THR A 367 18.61 18.26 -9.79
N VAL A 368 19.72 18.71 -10.35
CA VAL A 368 20.62 17.88 -11.15
C VAL A 368 22.02 18.11 -10.61
N ASP A 369 22.72 17.04 -10.25
CA ASP A 369 24.10 17.14 -9.82
C ASP A 369 25.01 17.59 -10.97
N ILE A 370 26.08 18.30 -10.64
CA ILE A 370 27.09 18.75 -11.59
C ILE A 370 28.48 18.41 -11.08
N GLU A 371 29.36 18.01 -11.98
CA GLU A 371 30.78 17.81 -11.68
C GLU A 371 31.59 19.09 -11.93
N SER A 372 31.11 19.94 -12.85
CA SER A 372 31.79 21.18 -13.21
C SER A 372 30.85 22.40 -13.07
N PRO A 373 30.92 23.13 -11.94
CA PRO A 373 30.23 24.39 -11.73
C PRO A 373 30.46 25.43 -12.84
N GLU A 374 31.67 25.49 -13.40
CA GLU A 374 32.01 26.46 -14.46
C GLU A 374 31.23 26.23 -15.77
N HIS A 375 31.17 24.97 -16.22
CA HIS A 375 30.39 24.56 -17.39
C HIS A 375 28.88 24.77 -17.17
N ALA A 376 28.36 24.43 -15.99
CA ALA A 376 26.96 24.68 -15.65
C ALA A 376 26.62 26.20 -15.64
N ALA A 377 27.52 27.04 -15.09
CA ALA A 377 27.36 28.49 -15.12
C ALA A 377 27.39 29.03 -16.57
N ARG A 378 28.30 28.51 -17.41
CA ARG A 378 28.39 28.85 -18.84
C ARG A 378 27.12 28.46 -19.59
N LEU A 379 26.57 27.27 -19.30
CA LEU A 379 25.30 26.82 -19.86
C LEU A 379 24.19 27.83 -19.52
N LEU A 380 24.04 28.21 -18.24
CA LEU A 380 23.00 29.16 -17.82
C LEU A 380 23.15 30.53 -18.48
N ASP A 381 24.38 31.04 -18.58
CA ASP A 381 24.65 32.31 -19.24
C ASP A 381 24.27 32.26 -20.72
N GLN A 382 24.71 31.24 -21.45
CA GLN A 382 24.36 31.05 -22.87
C GLN A 382 22.88 30.80 -23.09
N LEU A 383 22.25 29.98 -22.23
CA LEU A 383 20.83 29.72 -22.27
C LEU A 383 20.04 31.03 -22.12
N SER A 384 20.47 31.91 -21.21
CA SER A 384 19.82 33.20 -21.00
C SER A 384 19.98 34.17 -22.18
N GLN A 385 21.09 34.08 -22.92
CA GLN A 385 21.38 34.94 -24.07
C GLN A 385 20.75 34.44 -25.37
N GLN A 386 20.69 33.12 -25.57
CA GLN A 386 20.26 32.50 -26.83
C GLN A 386 18.76 32.25 -26.90
N ILE A 387 18.09 32.01 -25.77
CA ILE A 387 16.65 31.70 -25.75
C ILE A 387 15.77 32.97 -25.83
N PHE A 388 16.34 34.15 -25.57
CA PHE A 388 15.61 35.42 -25.53
C PHE A 388 14.78 35.67 -26.81
N LEU A 389 13.46 35.83 -26.66
CA LEU A 389 12.48 36.08 -27.73
C LEU A 389 12.42 35.01 -28.84
N THR A 390 12.87 33.78 -28.57
CA THR A 390 12.78 32.69 -29.56
C THR A 390 11.35 32.19 -29.68
N LYS A 391 10.82 32.11 -30.90
CA LYS A 391 9.52 31.49 -31.20
C LYS A 391 9.74 30.18 -31.95
N LYS A 392 9.12 29.09 -31.49
CA LYS A 392 9.16 27.78 -32.15
C LYS A 392 7.75 27.29 -32.45
N ASP A 393 7.58 26.64 -33.58
CA ASP A 393 6.34 25.95 -33.92
C ASP A 393 6.33 24.57 -33.23
N LEU A 394 5.38 24.39 -32.32
CA LEU A 394 5.11 23.13 -31.63
C LEU A 394 3.84 22.52 -32.26
N MET A 395 3.95 21.35 -32.88
CA MET A 395 2.81 20.64 -33.50
C MET A 395 1.97 21.50 -34.49
N GLY A 396 2.62 22.28 -35.35
CA GLY A 396 2.01 22.97 -36.51
C GLY A 396 1.14 24.19 -36.20
N ALA A 397 0.37 24.19 -35.11
CA ALA A 397 -0.58 25.27 -34.77
C ALA A 397 -0.33 25.96 -33.42
N LEU A 398 0.50 25.40 -32.53
CA LEU A 398 0.84 26.01 -31.25
C LEU A 398 2.24 26.62 -31.29
N GLN A 399 2.34 27.93 -31.07
CA GLN A 399 3.63 28.62 -31.00
C GLN A 399 4.12 28.63 -29.54
N LEU A 400 5.33 28.11 -29.32
CA LEU A 400 6.04 28.22 -28.05
C LEU A 400 6.96 29.45 -28.12
N SER A 401 6.67 30.46 -27.32
CA SER A 401 7.53 31.63 -27.11
C SER A 401 8.38 31.40 -25.88
N LEU A 402 9.69 31.48 -26.03
CA LEU A 402 10.64 31.38 -24.93
C LEU A 402 11.23 32.76 -24.61
N ASP A 403 11.47 33.00 -23.34
CA ASP A 403 12.05 34.24 -22.83
C ASP A 403 12.93 33.93 -21.62
N ALA A 404 13.99 34.72 -21.43
CA ALA A 404 14.96 34.52 -20.36
C ALA A 404 15.44 35.86 -19.82
N TYR A 405 15.53 35.97 -18.50
CA TYR A 405 16.01 37.17 -17.83
C TYR A 405 16.68 36.83 -16.50
N ARG A 406 17.50 37.74 -15.98
CA ARG A 406 18.17 37.57 -14.68
C ARG A 406 17.44 38.35 -13.59
N LEU A 407 17.26 37.73 -12.44
CA LEU A 407 16.76 38.37 -11.22
C LEU A 407 17.94 38.86 -10.37
N PRO A 408 17.70 39.76 -9.39
CA PRO A 408 18.74 40.12 -8.42
C PRO A 408 19.31 38.87 -7.73
N ASP A 409 20.63 38.84 -7.58
CA ASP A 409 21.33 37.74 -6.92
C ASP A 409 20.82 37.56 -5.48
N TYR A 410 20.79 36.33 -5.01
CA TYR A 410 20.40 35.98 -3.65
C TYR A 410 21.55 35.27 -2.95
N LYS A 411 22.06 35.87 -1.86
CA LYS A 411 23.19 35.33 -1.08
C LYS A 411 24.40 34.92 -1.94
N GLY A 412 24.69 35.68 -3.00
CA GLY A 412 25.81 35.42 -3.91
C GLY A 412 25.52 34.42 -5.03
N HIS A 413 24.30 33.90 -5.12
CA HIS A 413 23.86 33.04 -6.23
C HIS A 413 23.16 33.86 -7.31
N ALA A 414 23.62 33.72 -8.56
CA ALA A 414 22.95 34.29 -9.71
C ALA A 414 21.64 33.55 -9.99
N ILE A 415 20.54 34.30 -10.11
CA ILE A 415 19.21 33.74 -10.37
C ILE A 415 18.78 34.05 -11.80
N TYR A 416 18.63 33.00 -12.59
CA TYR A 416 18.09 33.07 -13.95
C TYR A 416 16.60 32.71 -13.93
N ALA A 417 15.80 33.33 -14.77
CA ALA A 417 14.40 33.02 -14.95
C ALA A 417 14.15 32.71 -16.43
N PHE A 418 13.69 31.50 -16.71
CA PHE A 418 13.31 31.04 -18.04
C PHE A 418 11.79 30.89 -18.07
N SER A 419 11.15 31.47 -19.09
CA SER A 419 9.70 31.39 -19.25
C SER A 419 9.33 30.81 -20.61
N GLY A 420 8.39 29.87 -20.60
CA GLY A 420 7.78 29.33 -21.80
C GLY A 420 6.31 29.74 -21.86
N GLN A 421 5.90 30.34 -22.95
CA GLN A 421 4.50 30.68 -23.21
C GLN A 421 4.00 29.89 -24.41
N MET A 422 2.93 29.13 -24.19
CA MET A 422 2.22 28.37 -25.22
C MET A 422 0.76 28.80 -25.20
N TYR A 423 0.33 29.51 -26.25
CA TYR A 423 -1.00 30.12 -26.32
C TYR A 423 -1.28 31.04 -25.10
N VAL A 424 -2.27 30.70 -24.26
CA VAL A 424 -2.63 31.44 -23.04
C VAL A 424 -1.88 30.98 -21.79
N LEU A 425 -1.13 29.88 -21.88
CA LEU A 425 -0.43 29.28 -20.74
C LEU A 425 1.01 29.79 -20.70
N LYS A 426 1.43 30.33 -19.56
CA LYS A 426 2.81 30.76 -19.32
C LYS A 426 3.38 30.10 -18.08
N THR A 427 4.48 29.38 -18.25
CA THR A 427 5.25 28.77 -17.16
C THR A 427 6.57 29.51 -16.97
N ARG A 428 7.09 29.51 -15.74
CA ARG A 428 8.37 30.11 -15.39
C ARG A 428 9.17 29.16 -14.51
N LEU A 429 10.46 29.02 -14.79
CA LEU A 429 11.43 28.29 -14.00
C LEU A 429 12.53 29.26 -13.56
N HIS A 430 12.81 29.27 -12.26
CA HIS A 430 13.86 30.06 -11.64
C HIS A 430 15.02 29.10 -11.36
N VAL A 431 16.18 29.41 -11.91
CA VAL A 431 17.31 28.49 -11.97
C VAL A 431 18.54 29.15 -11.36
N ALA A 432 19.23 28.42 -10.49
CA ALA A 432 20.51 28.83 -9.94
C ALA A 432 21.44 27.64 -9.75
N LEU A 433 22.73 27.95 -9.68
CA LEU A 433 23.76 27.02 -9.25
C LEU A 433 23.85 27.06 -7.73
N VAL A 434 23.67 25.93 -7.06
CA VAL A 434 23.68 25.81 -5.60
C VAL A 434 24.64 24.70 -5.20
N GLY A 435 25.86 25.06 -4.80
CA GLY A 435 26.93 24.09 -4.55
C GLY A 435 27.29 23.32 -5.82
N ASP A 436 27.20 22.00 -5.75
CA ASP A 436 27.38 21.02 -6.83
C ASP A 436 26.05 20.62 -7.48
N GLN A 437 25.04 21.48 -7.42
CA GLN A 437 23.73 21.21 -8.03
C GLN A 437 23.23 22.36 -8.89
N LEU A 438 22.63 22.01 -10.03
CA LEU A 438 21.76 22.87 -10.80
C LEU A 438 20.33 22.73 -10.26
N VAL A 439 19.75 23.81 -9.77
CA VAL A 439 18.42 23.82 -9.15
C VAL A 439 17.46 24.65 -9.99
N ALA A 440 16.33 24.09 -10.41
CA ALA A 440 15.28 24.79 -11.14
C ALA A 440 13.93 24.68 -10.42
N ALA A 441 13.33 25.81 -10.07
CA ALA A 441 12.09 25.89 -9.28
C ALA A 441 10.99 26.68 -9.99
N THR A 442 9.73 26.26 -9.84
CA THR A 442 8.57 26.98 -10.41
C THR A 442 8.29 28.31 -9.71
N LYS A 443 8.81 28.51 -8.49
CA LYS A 443 8.69 29.73 -7.69
C LYS A 443 10.05 30.18 -7.15
N PRO A 444 10.40 31.48 -7.20
CA PRO A 444 11.72 31.96 -6.76
C PRO A 444 11.94 31.80 -5.24
N GLU A 445 10.88 31.75 -4.45
CA GLU A 445 10.88 31.56 -3.00
C GLU A 445 11.37 30.15 -2.66
N ILE A 446 10.94 29.14 -3.43
CA ILE A 446 11.39 27.76 -3.28
C ILE A 446 12.88 27.65 -3.64
N LEU A 447 13.34 28.34 -4.68
CA LEU A 447 14.77 28.38 -5.02
C LEU A 447 15.60 29.00 -3.88
N ARG A 448 15.11 30.08 -3.27
CA ARG A 448 15.76 30.71 -2.10
C ARG A 448 15.83 29.77 -0.91
N GLU A 449 14.78 29.01 -0.65
CA GLU A 449 14.77 27.99 0.39
C GLU A 449 15.86 26.93 0.17
N VAL A 450 16.04 26.43 -1.06
CA VAL A 450 17.11 25.49 -1.41
C VAL A 450 18.49 26.11 -1.18
N ILE A 451 18.69 27.36 -1.61
CA ILE A 451 19.94 28.11 -1.35
C ILE A 451 20.20 28.23 0.16
N ASP A 452 19.18 28.55 0.94
CA ASP A 452 19.31 28.75 2.39
C ASP A 452 19.74 27.47 3.12
N VAL A 453 19.19 26.31 2.73
CA VAL A 453 19.55 25.03 3.35
C VAL A 453 20.83 24.39 2.80
N SER A 454 21.32 24.84 1.65
CA SER A 454 22.56 24.29 1.05
C SER A 454 23.81 24.46 1.92
N THR A 455 23.79 25.44 2.82
CA THR A 455 24.89 25.74 3.75
C THR A 455 24.77 25.02 5.10
N VAL A 456 23.68 24.28 5.32
CA VAL A 456 23.45 23.54 6.56
C VAL A 456 24.39 22.33 6.60
N GLU A 457 25.08 22.17 7.72
CA GLU A 457 25.91 21.00 7.99
C GLU A 457 25.01 19.78 8.21
N GLU A 458 25.25 18.71 7.45
CA GLU A 458 24.48 17.47 7.59
C GLU A 458 24.88 16.78 8.90
N THR A 459 23.90 16.60 9.78
CA THR A 459 24.06 15.89 11.06
C THR A 459 23.84 14.39 10.91
N ARG A 460 23.13 13.97 9.85
CA ARG A 460 22.86 12.57 9.56
C ARG A 460 23.70 12.11 8.38
N PRO A 461 24.31 10.91 8.47
CA PRO A 461 25.01 10.36 7.32
C PRO A 461 24.01 10.12 6.19
N PRO A 462 24.38 10.41 4.93
CA PRO A 462 23.55 10.14 3.77
C PRO A 462 23.37 8.62 3.59
N THR A 463 22.25 8.22 2.98
CA THR A 463 21.94 6.82 2.72
C THR A 463 22.45 6.42 1.34
N GLU A 464 23.31 5.40 1.28
CA GLU A 464 23.72 4.77 0.02
C GLU A 464 22.53 4.13 -0.68
N ALA A 465 22.06 4.73 -1.78
CA ALA A 465 20.86 4.31 -2.49
C ALA A 465 20.89 4.65 -3.98
N HIS A 466 20.14 3.89 -4.77
CA HIS A 466 19.82 4.22 -6.16
C HIS A 466 18.60 5.13 -6.26
N MET A 467 17.68 5.01 -5.31
CA MET A 467 16.49 5.85 -5.21
C MET A 467 16.17 6.14 -3.74
N LEU A 468 15.70 7.35 -3.46
CA LEU A 468 15.19 7.77 -2.17
C LEU A 468 13.89 8.56 -2.36
N LEU A 469 12.83 8.10 -1.70
CA LEU A 469 11.57 8.81 -1.55
C LEU A 469 11.49 9.35 -0.12
N ARG A 470 11.18 10.63 0.02
CA ARG A 470 10.92 11.29 1.30
C ARG A 470 9.52 11.88 1.29
N LEU A 471 8.76 11.62 2.34
CA LEU A 471 7.52 12.31 2.68
C LEU A 471 7.72 13.04 4.01
N ASN A 472 7.69 14.37 3.99
CA ASN A 472 7.86 15.22 5.16
C ASN A 472 6.51 15.80 5.58
N ARG A 473 5.91 15.22 6.61
CA ARG A 473 4.61 15.67 7.10
C ARG A 473 4.68 17.05 7.75
N ARG A 474 5.82 17.41 8.34
CA ARG A 474 6.04 18.73 8.96
C ARG A 474 6.08 19.88 7.94
N ALA A 475 6.35 19.58 6.67
CA ALA A 475 6.30 20.56 5.60
C ALA A 475 4.85 20.93 5.20
N ILE A 476 3.88 20.05 5.48
CA ILE A 476 2.47 20.26 5.13
C ILE A 476 1.86 21.31 6.07
N LYS A 477 1.74 22.55 5.58
CA LYS A 477 1.09 23.65 6.28
C LYS A 477 -0.16 24.11 5.54
N ARG A 478 -0.06 24.34 4.23
CA ARG A 478 -1.15 24.79 3.36
C ARG A 478 -2.03 23.64 2.89
N LEU A 479 -1.43 22.49 2.54
CA LEU A 479 -2.19 21.30 2.15
C LEU A 479 -2.91 20.60 3.32
N TYR A 480 -2.67 21.04 4.57
CA TYR A 480 -3.14 20.32 5.75
C TYR A 480 -4.66 20.21 5.78
N ASP A 481 -5.35 21.33 5.59
CA ASP A 481 -6.82 21.39 5.68
C ASP A 481 -7.49 20.61 4.54
N ASP A 482 -6.97 20.73 3.32
CA ASP A 482 -7.44 19.97 2.16
C ASP A 482 -7.28 18.46 2.37
N LEU A 483 -6.13 18.03 2.89
CA LEU A 483 -5.86 16.63 3.19
C LEU A 483 -6.79 16.11 4.29
N GLN A 484 -6.98 16.87 5.36
CA GLN A 484 -7.92 16.51 6.43
C GLN A 484 -9.34 16.40 5.90
N LEU A 485 -9.79 17.37 5.09
CA LEU A 485 -11.11 17.35 4.48
C LEU A 485 -11.30 16.10 3.63
N TYR A 486 -10.35 15.77 2.76
CA TYR A 486 -10.37 14.54 1.95
C TYR A 486 -10.54 13.30 2.84
N TRP A 487 -9.80 13.17 3.94
CA TRP A 487 -9.93 12.04 4.85
C TRP A 487 -11.29 12.01 5.56
N THR A 488 -11.79 13.15 6.02
CA THR A 488 -13.11 13.24 6.66
C THR A 488 -14.24 12.82 5.71
N GLU A 489 -14.11 13.16 4.42
CA GLU A 489 -15.05 12.72 3.39
C GLU A 489 -15.02 11.21 3.19
N LYS A 490 -13.83 10.60 3.15
CA LYS A 490 -13.70 9.13 3.06
C LYS A 490 -14.28 8.43 4.30
N SER A 491 -14.02 8.95 5.51
CA SER A 491 -14.63 8.46 6.76
C SER A 491 -16.16 8.50 6.71
N ARG A 492 -16.74 9.63 6.26
CA ARG A 492 -18.19 9.80 6.10
C ARG A 492 -18.77 8.81 5.09
N ILE A 493 -18.14 8.66 3.92
CA ILE A 493 -18.59 7.72 2.88
C ILE A 493 -18.56 6.28 3.42
N ALA A 494 -17.49 5.88 4.09
CA ALA A 494 -17.39 4.56 4.72
C ALA A 494 -18.48 4.36 5.79
N CYS A 495 -18.71 5.36 6.65
CA CYS A 495 -19.78 5.33 7.64
C CYS A 495 -21.17 5.20 7.01
N HIS A 496 -21.46 5.95 5.95
CA HIS A 496 -22.75 5.94 5.25
C HIS A 496 -23.01 4.64 4.48
N ARG A 497 -21.97 3.91 4.07
CA ARG A 497 -22.11 2.58 3.45
C ARG A 497 -22.65 1.54 4.44
N ASN A 498 -22.43 1.72 5.75
CA ASN A 498 -22.93 0.80 6.78
C ASN A 498 -24.45 0.98 7.05
N ILE A 499 -24.98 2.19 6.86
CA ILE A 499 -26.34 2.59 7.29
C ILE A 499 -27.42 1.65 6.76
N ILE A 500 -27.40 1.29 5.48
CA ILE A 500 -28.47 0.48 4.88
C ILE A 500 -28.47 -0.96 5.41
N SER A 501 -27.29 -1.54 5.64
CA SER A 501 -27.17 -2.88 6.21
C SER A 501 -27.66 -2.92 7.66
N ILE A 502 -27.31 -1.90 8.44
CA ILE A 502 -27.80 -1.76 9.83
C ILE A 502 -29.32 -1.61 9.82
N TYR A 503 -29.86 -0.74 8.96
CA TYR A 503 -31.31 -0.52 8.82
C TYR A 503 -32.05 -1.82 8.49
N ASN A 504 -31.57 -2.56 7.49
CA ASN A 504 -32.17 -3.82 7.08
C ASN A 504 -32.20 -4.83 8.24
N LEU A 505 -31.12 -4.93 9.02
CA LEU A 505 -31.08 -5.84 10.17
C LEU A 505 -32.03 -5.38 11.28
N CYS A 506 -32.06 -4.09 11.63
CA CYS A 506 -33.01 -3.57 12.62
C CYS A 506 -34.45 -3.88 12.22
N LYS A 507 -34.80 -3.64 10.95
CA LYS A 507 -36.16 -3.83 10.43
C LYS A 507 -36.58 -5.26 10.28
N LEU A 508 -35.72 -6.11 9.74
CA LEU A 508 -36.07 -7.50 9.52
C LEU A 508 -36.17 -8.26 10.85
N TYR A 509 -35.37 -7.88 11.85
CA TYR A 509 -35.30 -8.59 13.12
C TYR A 509 -36.05 -7.93 14.27
N ASP A 510 -36.51 -6.70 14.09
CA ASP A 510 -37.14 -5.89 15.13
C ASP A 510 -36.25 -5.79 16.39
N ILE A 511 -34.96 -5.51 16.17
CA ILE A 511 -33.95 -5.38 17.22
C ILE A 511 -33.43 -3.95 17.34
N PRO A 512 -32.99 -3.54 18.54
CA PRO A 512 -32.26 -2.29 18.71
C PRO A 512 -30.87 -2.35 18.04
N VAL A 513 -30.34 -1.18 17.68
CA VAL A 513 -29.08 -1.05 16.92
C VAL A 513 -27.86 -1.61 17.66
N ASP A 514 -27.85 -1.54 19.00
CA ASP A 514 -26.77 -2.07 19.83
C ASP A 514 -26.62 -3.60 19.74
N GLN A 515 -27.67 -4.31 19.30
CA GLN A 515 -27.64 -5.76 19.07
C GLN A 515 -27.28 -6.15 17.62
N VAL A 516 -27.20 -5.18 16.70
CA VAL A 516 -26.94 -5.44 15.27
C VAL A 516 -25.59 -6.11 15.03
N SER A 517 -24.58 -5.86 15.88
CA SER A 517 -23.24 -6.42 15.68
C SER A 517 -23.23 -7.95 15.64
N GLN A 518 -24.05 -8.61 16.47
CA GLN A 518 -24.12 -10.07 16.49
C GLN A 518 -24.71 -10.61 15.19
N LEU A 519 -25.81 -10.01 14.73
CA LEU A 519 -26.45 -10.40 13.47
C LEU A 519 -25.61 -10.06 12.24
N SER A 520 -24.93 -8.91 12.22
CA SER A 520 -24.08 -8.54 11.09
C SER A 520 -22.87 -9.46 10.96
N GLU A 521 -22.31 -9.93 12.08
CA GLU A 521 -21.26 -10.94 12.08
C GLU A 521 -21.76 -12.29 11.54
N ALA A 522 -22.98 -12.71 11.91
CA ALA A 522 -23.59 -13.94 11.43
C ALA A 522 -23.99 -13.88 9.94
N LYS A 523 -24.66 -12.80 9.53
CA LYS A 523 -25.24 -12.65 8.18
C LYS A 523 -24.22 -12.15 7.15
N TYR A 524 -23.39 -11.19 7.53
CA TYR A 524 -22.47 -10.51 6.62
C TYR A 524 -21.00 -10.77 6.92
N GLY A 525 -20.65 -11.41 8.04
CA GLY A 525 -19.26 -11.70 8.40
C GLY A 525 -18.48 -10.46 8.84
N VAL A 526 -19.16 -9.34 9.12
CA VAL A 526 -18.55 -8.05 9.45
C VAL A 526 -19.21 -7.43 10.67
N ARG A 527 -18.43 -6.65 11.42
CA ARG A 527 -18.94 -5.75 12.45
C ARG A 527 -18.92 -4.32 11.91
N TYR A 528 -20.06 -3.64 11.91
CA TYR A 528 -20.15 -2.26 11.48
C TYR A 528 -19.67 -1.31 12.58
N TYR A 529 -18.84 -0.34 12.19
CA TYR A 529 -18.37 0.74 13.07
C TYR A 529 -18.18 2.03 12.26
N CYS A 530 -18.31 3.17 12.92
CA CYS A 530 -17.97 4.46 12.32
C CYS A 530 -16.45 4.67 12.42
N PRO A 531 -15.75 5.01 11.31
CA PRO A 531 -14.31 5.28 11.34
C PRO A 531 -13.89 6.38 12.32
N ASP A 532 -14.79 7.34 12.58
CA ASP A 532 -14.57 8.48 13.47
C ASP A 532 -15.23 8.26 14.85
N ASN A 533 -15.33 6.99 15.29
CA ASN A 533 -15.87 6.59 16.59
C ASN A 533 -17.32 7.03 16.89
N GLY A 534 -18.09 7.37 15.85
CA GLY A 534 -19.52 7.63 15.98
C GLY A 534 -20.33 6.37 16.34
N VAL A 535 -21.47 6.58 16.98
CA VAL A 535 -22.41 5.52 17.38
C VAL A 535 -23.60 5.53 16.44
N TYR A 536 -24.01 4.35 15.99
CA TYR A 536 -25.23 4.20 15.20
C TYR A 536 -26.45 4.14 16.10
N SER A 537 -27.53 4.78 15.67
CA SER A 537 -28.84 4.75 16.32
C SER A 537 -29.93 4.60 15.27
N PHE A 538 -31.05 4.01 15.67
CA PHE A 538 -32.23 3.87 14.83
C PHE A 538 -33.30 4.85 15.33
N ASP A 539 -33.65 5.79 14.47
CA ASP A 539 -34.72 6.76 14.70
C ASP A 539 -36.04 6.13 14.24
N ALA A 540 -36.84 5.70 15.23
CA ALA A 540 -38.12 5.05 14.96
C ALA A 540 -39.18 6.01 14.38
N GLU A 541 -39.09 7.32 14.66
CA GLU A 541 -40.04 8.31 14.13
C GLU A 541 -39.78 8.58 12.65
N ARG A 542 -38.51 8.70 12.27
CA ARG A 542 -38.10 8.98 10.88
C ARG A 542 -37.86 7.73 10.05
N ASP A 543 -37.92 6.58 10.70
CA ASP A 543 -37.63 5.28 10.14
C ASP A 543 -36.24 5.16 9.48
N GLN A 544 -35.19 5.58 10.20
CA GLN A 544 -33.85 5.73 9.62
C GLN A 544 -32.75 5.36 10.61
N VAL A 545 -31.64 4.84 10.08
CA VAL A 545 -30.38 4.73 10.85
C VAL A 545 -29.57 6.01 10.67
N ALA A 546 -29.04 6.54 11.78
CA ALA A 546 -28.15 7.69 11.78
C ALA A 546 -26.90 7.41 12.62
N CYS A 547 -25.77 7.99 12.20
CA CYS A 547 -24.54 8.05 12.98
C CYS A 547 -24.51 9.35 13.78
N SER A 548 -24.08 9.30 15.04
CA SER A 548 -23.94 10.48 15.90
C SER A 548 -22.98 11.54 15.34
N VAL A 549 -22.01 11.14 14.51
CA VAL A 549 -21.02 12.02 13.86
C VAL A 549 -21.48 12.42 12.46
N HIS A 550 -21.78 11.43 11.61
CA HIS A 550 -22.01 11.64 10.18
C HIS A 550 -23.46 11.85 9.77
N GLY A 551 -24.39 11.79 10.73
CA GLY A 551 -25.82 11.81 10.47
C GLY A 551 -26.25 10.65 9.57
N ASN A 552 -27.12 10.94 8.60
CA ASN A 552 -27.59 9.96 7.62
C ASN A 552 -27.54 10.55 6.20
N ARG A 553 -28.05 9.84 5.19
CA ARG A 553 -27.99 10.32 3.79
C ARG A 553 -28.83 11.58 3.53
N GLN A 554 -29.92 11.79 4.27
CA GLN A 554 -30.79 12.96 4.12
C GLN A 554 -30.31 14.16 4.96
N GLN A 555 -29.67 13.89 6.10
CA GLN A 555 -29.09 14.87 7.01
C GLN A 555 -27.61 14.55 7.20
N SER A 556 -26.86 14.63 6.12
CA SER A 556 -25.43 14.32 6.12
C SER A 556 -24.67 15.36 6.91
N ARG A 557 -23.82 14.90 7.83
CA ARG A 557 -22.95 15.75 8.65
C ARG A 557 -21.51 15.26 8.51
N GLN A 558 -20.58 16.15 8.77
CA GLN A 558 -19.18 15.85 8.99
C GLN A 558 -18.62 16.87 9.97
N ASN A 559 -17.63 16.46 10.75
CA ASN A 559 -16.91 17.40 11.57
C ASN A 559 -16.13 18.37 10.66
N ALA A 560 -15.89 19.59 11.14
CA ALA A 560 -14.83 20.42 10.55
C ALA A 560 -13.50 19.66 10.68
N ALA A 561 -12.50 20.01 9.85
CA ALA A 561 -11.19 19.34 9.81
C ALA A 561 -10.52 19.20 11.20
N ASP A 562 -10.87 20.08 12.15
CA ASP A 562 -10.38 20.07 13.53
C ASP A 562 -11.17 19.11 14.46
N GLY A 563 -10.45 18.37 15.31
CA GLY A 563 -11.03 17.54 16.37
C GLY A 563 -11.21 16.05 16.04
N GLN A 564 -10.52 15.55 15.01
CA GLN A 564 -10.47 14.12 14.67
C GLN A 564 -9.84 13.28 15.81
N THR A 565 -10.64 12.42 16.46
CA THR A 565 -10.18 11.49 17.52
C THR A 565 -9.96 10.06 17.03
N SER A 566 -10.15 9.82 15.72
CA SER A 566 -10.00 8.48 15.13
C SER A 566 -8.57 7.96 15.36
N SER A 567 -8.43 6.64 15.50
CA SER A 567 -7.11 6.00 15.62
C SER A 567 -6.23 6.28 14.40
N PHE A 568 -6.83 6.36 13.22
CA PHE A 568 -6.15 6.71 11.98
C PHE A 568 -5.66 8.16 11.99
N ALA A 569 -6.49 9.13 12.39
CA ALA A 569 -6.05 10.53 12.48
C ALA A 569 -4.93 10.71 13.49
N ARG A 570 -5.00 10.05 14.65
CA ARG A 570 -3.90 10.03 15.64
C ARG A 570 -2.62 9.43 15.05
N PHE A 571 -2.74 8.30 14.35
CA PHE A 571 -1.61 7.69 13.65
C PHE A 571 -1.00 8.67 12.64
N MET A 572 -1.80 9.24 11.74
CA MET A 572 -1.32 10.18 10.71
C MET A 572 -0.74 11.46 11.31
N GLY A 573 -1.32 11.98 12.39
CA GLY A 573 -0.82 13.14 13.12
C GLY A 573 0.48 12.87 13.88
N SER A 574 0.73 11.61 14.27
CA SER A 574 2.00 11.21 14.90
C SER A 574 3.16 11.09 13.91
N LEU A 575 2.92 11.10 12.60
CA LEU A 575 3.97 10.95 11.59
C LEU A 575 4.68 12.28 11.35
N ASP A 576 6.00 12.28 11.48
CA ASP A 576 6.84 13.43 11.15
C ASP A 576 7.40 13.32 9.73
N GLU A 577 7.97 12.16 9.43
CA GLU A 577 8.73 11.94 8.20
C GLU A 577 8.72 10.45 7.87
N ILE A 578 8.59 10.13 6.58
CA ILE A 578 8.82 8.79 6.05
C ILE A 578 9.93 8.91 5.02
N VAL A 579 10.99 8.12 5.17
CA VAL A 579 12.09 8.00 4.20
C VAL A 579 12.13 6.56 3.71
N ALA A 580 11.91 6.36 2.42
CA ALA A 580 12.07 5.08 1.78
C ALA A 580 13.28 5.13 0.83
N SER A 581 14.21 4.18 0.94
CA SER A 581 15.33 4.03 0.01
C SER A 581 15.28 2.67 -0.69
N LEU A 582 15.80 2.63 -1.91
CA LEU A 582 16.00 1.42 -2.70
C LEU A 582 17.45 1.37 -3.15
N ARG A 583 18.09 0.22 -2.91
CA ARG A 583 19.44 -0.08 -3.35
C ARG A 583 19.48 -1.44 -4.02
N PHE A 584 20.01 -1.47 -5.23
CA PHE A 584 20.35 -2.70 -5.93
C PHE A 584 21.77 -3.16 -5.56
N ARG A 585 21.93 -4.47 -5.50
CA ARG A 585 23.20 -5.19 -5.46
C ARG A 585 23.22 -6.16 -6.65
N GLU A 586 24.36 -6.80 -6.87
CA GLU A 586 24.52 -7.80 -7.94
C GLU A 586 23.45 -8.91 -7.86
N ASP A 587 23.06 -9.29 -6.64
CA ASP A 587 22.26 -10.46 -6.32
C ASP A 587 21.01 -10.17 -5.46
N ALA A 588 20.74 -8.90 -5.14
CA ALA A 588 19.65 -8.51 -4.24
C ALA A 588 19.16 -7.08 -4.44
N ALA A 589 17.89 -6.81 -4.16
CA ALA A 589 17.37 -5.47 -3.88
C ALA A 589 17.11 -5.30 -2.38
N ILE A 590 17.59 -4.18 -1.83
CA ILE A 590 17.33 -3.79 -0.45
C ILE A 590 16.48 -2.53 -0.48
N ALA A 591 15.25 -2.63 0.05
CA ALA A 591 14.38 -1.49 0.29
C ALA A 591 14.33 -1.20 1.79
N THR A 592 14.56 0.05 2.19
CA THR A 592 14.45 0.48 3.60
C THR A 592 13.37 1.52 3.72
N ILE A 593 12.44 1.38 4.66
CA ILE A 593 11.45 2.40 5.02
C ILE A 593 11.67 2.78 6.47
N GLU A 594 12.07 4.02 6.72
CA GLU A 594 12.12 4.62 8.06
C GLU A 594 10.93 5.55 8.25
N ILE A 595 10.21 5.34 9.35
CA ILE A 595 9.11 6.18 9.80
C ILE A 595 9.55 6.86 11.09
N VAL A 596 9.68 8.18 11.04
CA VAL A 596 9.92 9.04 12.20
C VAL A 596 8.57 9.50 12.72
N ARG A 597 8.37 9.33 14.03
CA ARG A 597 7.15 9.78 14.70
C ARG A 597 7.48 10.82 15.76
N THR A 598 6.53 11.71 16.00
CA THR A 598 6.53 12.55 17.18
C THR A 598 6.34 11.63 18.38
N VAL A 599 7.37 11.47 19.20
CA VAL A 599 7.21 10.83 20.51
C VAL A 599 6.42 11.83 21.34
N GLU A 600 5.11 11.61 21.48
CA GLU A 600 4.39 12.25 22.58
C GLU A 600 5.10 11.82 23.88
N PRO A 601 5.44 12.76 24.78
CA PRO A 601 5.90 12.36 26.09
C PRO A 601 4.80 11.48 26.69
N THR A 602 5.13 10.21 26.91
CA THR A 602 4.28 9.29 27.67
C THR A 602 3.94 9.96 29.00
N GLU A 603 2.67 10.31 29.20
CA GLU A 603 2.11 10.62 30.52
C GLU A 603 2.13 9.39 31.43
#